data_AF-A0A0J6KKA8-F1
#
_entry.id   AF-A0A0J6KKA8-F1
#
_cell.length_a   1.000
_cell.length_b   1.000
_cell.length_c   1.000
_cell.angle_alpha   90.00
_cell.angle_beta   90.00
_cell.angle_gamma   90.00
#
_symmetry.space_group_name_H-M   'P 1'
#
loop_
_entity.id
_entity.type
_entity.pdbx_description
1 polymer ?
#
loop_
_entity_poly.entity_id
_entity_poly.type
_entity_poly.pdbx_seq_one_letter_code
_entity_poly.pdbx_strand_id
1 'polypeptide(L)'
;MKQQLLNRIADKSAVIGIVGLGYVGLPLMLRFAEVGYKVLGFDIDQSKVDALMAGQSYIEHISADSIATALERGFEATTDFSRVPEADTLILCVPTPLNKYREPDLSFVLDTMDSLVPYLREGQLVSLESTTYPGTTDEELLPRMESRGLKVGDNAFLVFSPEREDPGNPNFTTRTIPKVCGGVTPACQEIGVALYSAVIDKVVPVSSTRAAEMTKLLENIHRAVNIGLVNEMKIVADKMGIDIHEVIRAAATKPFGFVPYYPGPGLGGHCIPIDPFYLTWKAREYGVNTRFIELAGEVNSNMPDYVVSKVAAALNQRKKAINGSRVLVLGIAYKKNVDDMRESPSVFLMEKLRDLGAEVAYSDPHVPVFPKMREHRFELSSVALSNEAIAGYDCVLLATDHDKFDYAQIKAHAQLVVDSRGKYLEPAANIVKA
;
A
#
# COMPACT_ATOMS: atom_id res chain seq x y z
N MET A 1 7.81 -31.26 18.84
CA MET A 1 7.87 -29.98 18.11
C MET A 1 6.47 -29.47 17.75
N LYS A 2 5.77 -29.99 16.72
CA LYS A 2 4.45 -29.48 16.28
C LYS A 2 3.43 -29.26 17.40
N GLN A 3 3.09 -30.32 18.15
CA GLN A 3 2.06 -30.24 19.21
C GLN A 3 2.43 -29.26 20.33
N GLN A 4 3.73 -29.16 20.66
CA GLN A 4 4.20 -28.21 21.67
C GLN A 4 3.98 -26.77 21.20
N LEU A 5 4.32 -26.46 19.95
CA LEU A 5 4.08 -25.12 19.39
C LEU A 5 2.58 -24.79 19.33
N LEU A 6 1.74 -25.73 18.89
CA LEU A 6 0.28 -25.56 18.88
C LEU A 6 -0.28 -25.28 20.28
N ASN A 7 0.18 -26.02 21.30
CA ASN A 7 -0.26 -25.78 22.68
C ASN A 7 0.15 -24.38 23.15
N ARG A 8 1.39 -23.96 22.86
CA ARG A 8 1.90 -22.63 23.23
C ARG A 8 1.18 -21.49 22.51
N ILE A 9 0.76 -21.72 21.27
CA ILE A 9 -0.10 -20.77 20.54
C ILE A 9 -1.47 -20.72 21.24
N ALA A 10 -2.09 -21.87 21.53
CA ALA A 10 -3.43 -21.94 22.10
C ALA A 10 -3.53 -21.33 23.52
N ASP A 11 -2.51 -21.53 24.36
CA ASP A 11 -2.46 -20.98 25.73
C ASP A 11 -1.80 -19.58 25.82
N LYS A 12 -1.39 -19.03 24.67
CA LYS A 12 -0.72 -17.72 24.53
C LYS A 12 0.65 -17.60 25.20
N SER A 13 1.30 -18.72 25.52
CA SER A 13 2.68 -18.74 26.03
C SER A 13 3.75 -18.71 24.92
N ALA A 14 3.35 -18.75 23.65
CA ALA A 14 4.25 -18.51 22.52
C ALA A 14 4.72 -17.04 22.50
N VAL A 15 6.01 -16.82 22.21
CA VAL A 15 6.55 -15.49 21.94
C VAL A 15 6.49 -15.22 20.45
N ILE A 16 5.89 -14.10 20.06
CA ILE A 16 5.71 -13.74 18.65
C ILE A 16 6.82 -12.78 18.24
N GLY A 17 7.62 -13.15 17.26
CA GLY A 17 8.62 -12.30 16.65
C GLY A 17 8.05 -11.61 15.41
N ILE A 18 8.17 -10.28 15.32
CA ILE A 18 7.77 -9.50 14.14
C ILE A 18 9.02 -8.84 13.56
N VAL A 19 9.36 -9.12 12.30
CA VAL A 19 10.55 -8.59 11.64
C VAL A 19 10.15 -7.54 10.61
N GLY A 20 10.56 -6.29 10.84
CA GLY A 20 10.15 -5.10 10.11
C GLY A 20 8.97 -4.41 10.78
N LEU A 21 9.20 -3.33 11.52
CA LEU A 21 8.19 -2.57 12.25
C LEU A 21 7.63 -1.42 11.40
N GLY A 22 7.40 -1.70 10.12
CA GLY A 22 6.81 -0.73 9.19
C GLY A 22 5.28 -0.70 9.25
N TYR A 23 4.68 -0.19 8.17
CA TYR A 23 3.23 -0.12 7.97
C TYR A 23 2.49 -1.46 8.06
N VAL A 24 3.19 -2.58 7.87
CA VAL A 24 2.59 -3.94 7.97
C VAL A 24 2.88 -4.57 9.32
N GLY A 25 4.16 -4.63 9.73
CA GLY A 25 4.54 -5.32 10.95
C GLY A 25 4.08 -4.61 12.23
N LEU A 26 4.04 -3.27 12.27
CA LEU A 26 3.66 -2.56 13.49
C LEU A 26 2.17 -2.74 13.86
N PRO A 27 1.19 -2.62 12.94
CA PRO A 27 -0.20 -2.98 13.24
C PRO A 27 -0.38 -4.44 13.66
N LEU A 28 0.34 -5.36 13.02
CA LEU A 28 0.27 -6.79 13.36
C LEU A 28 0.84 -7.08 14.76
N MET A 29 1.98 -6.45 15.11
CA MET A 29 2.57 -6.47 16.44
C MET A 29 1.54 -6.04 17.49
N LEU A 30 0.91 -4.88 17.28
CA LEU A 30 -0.11 -4.34 18.17
C LEU A 30 -1.26 -5.33 18.35
N ARG A 31 -1.69 -5.99 17.27
CA ARG A 31 -2.77 -6.97 17.33
C ARG A 31 -2.41 -8.20 18.16
N PHE A 32 -1.18 -8.73 18.03
CA PHE A 32 -0.71 -9.83 18.87
C PHE A 32 -0.61 -9.44 20.35
N ALA A 33 -0.07 -8.25 20.64
CA ALA A 33 -0.01 -7.71 22.00
C ALA A 33 -1.42 -7.48 22.58
N GLU A 34 -2.37 -7.01 21.77
CA GLU A 34 -3.75 -6.75 22.18
C GLU A 34 -4.46 -8.00 22.70
N VAL A 35 -4.22 -9.16 22.05
CA VAL A 35 -4.82 -10.43 22.48
C VAL A 35 -4.04 -11.14 23.60
N GLY A 36 -2.90 -10.59 24.03
CA GLY A 36 -2.13 -11.05 25.19
C GLY A 36 -0.92 -11.93 24.90
N TYR A 37 -0.39 -11.94 23.67
CA TYR A 37 0.92 -12.53 23.41
C TYR A 37 2.04 -11.58 23.83
N LYS A 38 3.18 -12.15 24.26
CA LYS A 38 4.45 -11.41 24.30
C LYS A 38 4.95 -11.24 22.87
N VAL A 39 5.41 -10.04 22.53
CA VAL A 39 5.85 -9.74 21.17
C VAL A 39 7.26 -9.15 21.19
N LEU A 40 8.15 -9.71 20.37
CA LEU A 40 9.50 -9.20 20.15
C LEU A 40 9.59 -8.65 18.72
N GLY A 41 9.66 -7.33 18.60
CA GLY A 41 9.83 -6.63 17.34
C GLY A 41 11.31 -6.51 16.96
N PHE A 42 11.64 -6.81 15.71
CA PHE A 42 12.95 -6.62 15.12
C PHE A 42 12.87 -5.56 14.02
N ASP A 43 13.74 -4.56 14.05
CA ASP A 43 13.93 -3.62 12.94
C ASP A 43 15.44 -3.30 12.82
N ILE A 44 15.89 -2.90 11.63
CA ILE A 44 17.29 -2.48 11.43
C ILE A 44 17.49 -1.01 11.79
N ASP A 45 16.40 -0.24 11.88
CA ASP A 45 16.43 1.18 12.18
C ASP A 45 16.34 1.42 13.68
N GLN A 46 17.49 1.73 14.29
CA GLN A 46 17.58 2.03 15.72
C GLN A 46 16.66 3.18 16.15
N SER A 47 16.42 4.17 15.29
CA SER A 47 15.57 5.31 15.64
C SER A 47 14.11 4.91 15.84
N LYS A 48 13.61 3.94 15.06
CA LYS A 48 12.27 3.37 15.24
C LYS A 48 12.17 2.57 16.53
N VAL A 49 13.19 1.76 16.82
CA VAL A 49 13.26 0.96 18.06
C VAL A 49 13.24 1.89 19.27
N ASP A 50 14.08 2.93 19.28
CA ASP A 50 14.14 3.90 20.37
C ASP A 50 12.81 4.62 20.58
N ALA A 51 12.16 5.06 19.49
CA ALA A 51 10.85 5.71 19.57
C ALA A 51 9.77 4.79 20.17
N LEU A 52 9.70 3.53 19.70
CA LEU A 52 8.72 2.56 20.20
C LEU A 52 8.95 2.20 21.66
N MET A 53 10.21 2.00 22.07
CA MET A 53 10.56 1.72 23.47
C MET A 53 10.32 2.93 24.39
N ALA A 54 10.25 4.15 23.84
CA ALA A 54 9.80 5.35 24.54
C ALA A 54 8.28 5.54 24.55
N GLY A 55 7.49 4.58 24.03
CA GLY A 55 6.03 4.67 23.96
C GLY A 55 5.52 5.62 22.86
N GLN A 56 6.37 5.96 21.88
CA GLN A 56 6.04 6.88 20.79
C GLN A 56 5.75 6.11 19.49
N SER A 57 4.90 6.69 18.64
CA SER A 57 4.64 6.19 17.30
C SER A 57 5.25 7.14 16.26
N TYR A 58 5.82 6.58 15.20
CA TYR A 58 6.26 7.30 14.00
C TYR A 58 5.30 7.12 12.81
N ILE A 59 4.15 6.46 13.02
CA ILE A 59 3.08 6.28 12.03
C ILE A 59 1.85 7.06 12.52
N GLU A 60 1.38 8.05 11.73
CA GLU A 60 0.35 9.02 12.16
C GLU A 60 -0.94 8.36 12.67
N HIS A 61 -1.40 7.31 12.01
CA HIS A 61 -2.64 6.62 12.37
C HIS A 61 -2.49 5.58 13.49
N ILE A 62 -1.29 5.43 14.07
CA ILE A 62 -1.04 4.59 15.25
C ILE A 62 -0.80 5.50 16.45
N SER A 63 -1.66 5.42 17.46
CA SER A 63 -1.54 6.27 18.64
C SER A 63 -0.39 5.84 19.56
N ALA A 64 0.25 6.81 20.21
CA ALA A 64 1.22 6.57 21.28
C ALA A 64 0.62 5.71 22.41
N ASP A 65 -0.66 5.92 22.76
CA ASP A 65 -1.38 5.11 23.75
C ASP A 65 -1.42 3.62 23.38
N SER A 66 -1.53 3.30 22.09
CA SER A 66 -1.51 1.90 21.62
C SER A 66 -0.14 1.27 21.82
N ILE A 67 0.93 2.03 21.57
CA ILE A 67 2.31 1.58 21.82
C ILE A 67 2.54 1.39 23.32
N ALA A 68 2.16 2.36 24.16
CA ALA A 68 2.29 2.29 25.60
C ALA A 68 1.56 1.06 26.18
N THR A 69 0.31 0.84 25.73
CA THR A 69 -0.47 -0.35 26.11
C THR A 69 0.22 -1.65 25.69
N ALA A 70 0.87 -1.69 24.52
CA ALA A 70 1.61 -2.86 24.07
C ALA A 70 2.85 -3.11 24.94
N LEU A 71 3.61 -2.07 25.31
CA LEU A 71 4.77 -2.18 26.21
C LEU A 71 4.37 -2.78 27.56
N GLU A 72 3.27 -2.31 28.16
CA GLU A 72 2.72 -2.87 29.41
C GLU A 72 2.36 -4.36 29.30
N ARG A 73 2.04 -4.82 28.09
CA ARG A 73 1.67 -6.22 27.78
C ARG A 73 2.86 -7.10 27.37
N GLY A 74 4.08 -6.57 27.46
CA GLY A 74 5.31 -7.32 27.16
C GLY A 74 5.71 -7.28 25.69
N PHE A 75 5.41 -6.18 25.00
CA PHE A 75 6.08 -5.82 23.76
C PHE A 75 7.49 -5.30 24.05
N GLU A 76 8.47 -5.77 23.28
CA GLU A 76 9.81 -5.21 23.22
C GLU A 76 10.22 -5.04 21.75
N ALA A 77 11.04 -4.03 21.45
CA ALA A 77 11.66 -3.84 20.15
C ALA A 77 13.19 -3.91 20.26
N THR A 78 13.86 -4.44 19.24
CA THR A 78 15.30 -4.58 19.22
C THR A 78 15.87 -4.52 17.80
N THR A 79 17.14 -4.13 17.69
CA THR A 79 17.97 -4.29 16.50
C THR A 79 18.85 -5.56 16.56
N ASP A 80 18.82 -6.28 17.68
CA ASP A 80 19.66 -7.45 17.92
C ASP A 80 18.99 -8.76 17.49
N PHE A 81 19.37 -9.24 16.30
CA PHE A 81 18.88 -10.49 15.74
C PHE A 81 19.39 -11.74 16.48
N SER A 82 20.35 -11.63 17.40
CA SER A 82 20.76 -12.78 18.23
C SER A 82 19.67 -13.24 19.19
N ARG A 83 18.65 -12.41 19.43
CA ARG A 83 17.46 -12.69 20.24
C ARG A 83 16.39 -13.52 19.54
N VAL A 84 16.55 -13.82 18.25
CA VAL A 84 15.65 -14.68 17.46
C VAL A 84 15.25 -16.00 18.16
N PRO A 85 16.12 -16.71 18.92
CA PRO A 85 15.74 -17.93 19.62
C PRO A 85 14.67 -17.72 20.71
N GLU A 86 14.48 -16.49 21.20
CA GLU A 86 13.45 -16.15 22.19
C GLU A 86 12.03 -16.31 21.60
N ALA A 87 11.88 -16.06 20.30
CA ALA A 87 10.61 -16.15 19.60
C ALA A 87 10.27 -17.59 19.19
N ASP A 88 9.00 -17.96 19.23
CA ASP A 88 8.47 -19.23 18.73
C ASP A 88 7.92 -19.12 17.32
N THR A 89 7.45 -17.93 16.97
CA THR A 89 7.05 -17.59 15.61
C THR A 89 7.81 -16.35 15.15
N LEU A 90 8.15 -16.27 13.88
CA LEU A 90 8.86 -15.16 13.26
C LEU A 90 8.07 -14.74 12.03
N ILE A 91 7.60 -13.51 11.99
CA ILE A 91 6.74 -12.99 10.92
C ILE A 91 7.50 -11.90 10.16
N LEU A 92 7.79 -12.13 8.89
CA LEU A 92 8.62 -11.25 8.05
C LEU A 92 7.77 -10.24 7.28
N CYS A 93 7.85 -8.98 7.69
CA CYS A 93 7.11 -7.83 7.19
C CYS A 93 8.07 -6.74 6.65
N VAL A 94 8.98 -7.13 5.75
CA VAL A 94 10.03 -6.27 5.20
C VAL A 94 9.65 -5.74 3.80
N PRO A 95 10.26 -4.63 3.34
CA PRO A 95 9.94 -4.07 2.03
C PRO A 95 10.26 -5.03 0.88
N THR A 96 9.46 -4.98 -0.19
CA THR A 96 9.71 -5.71 -1.45
C THR A 96 9.58 -4.73 -2.64
N PRO A 97 10.56 -3.82 -2.82
CA PRO A 97 10.51 -2.81 -3.87
C PRO A 97 10.83 -3.39 -5.26
N LEU A 98 10.70 -2.56 -6.28
CA LEU A 98 11.31 -2.82 -7.59
C LEU A 98 12.66 -2.13 -7.70
N ASN A 99 13.58 -2.72 -8.46
CA ASN A 99 14.82 -2.08 -8.85
C ASN A 99 14.59 -1.03 -9.97
N LYS A 100 15.65 -0.33 -10.39
CA LYS A 100 15.60 0.70 -11.46
C LYS A 100 15.12 0.17 -12.83
N TYR A 101 15.10 -1.14 -13.03
CA TYR A 101 14.61 -1.81 -14.24
C TYR A 101 13.17 -2.35 -14.09
N ARG A 102 12.49 -2.01 -12.99
CA ARG A 102 11.15 -2.49 -12.62
C ARG A 102 11.09 -4.01 -12.39
N GLU A 103 12.20 -4.60 -11.95
CA GLU A 103 12.26 -6.01 -11.58
C GLU A 103 12.13 -6.14 -10.06
N PRO A 104 11.52 -7.22 -9.55
CA PRO A 104 11.48 -7.54 -8.12
C PRO A 104 12.85 -7.46 -7.46
N ASP A 105 12.96 -6.69 -6.38
CA ASP A 105 14.14 -6.68 -5.52
C ASP A 105 13.83 -7.43 -4.23
N LEU A 106 14.31 -8.68 -4.16
CA LEU A 106 14.15 -9.53 -2.99
C LEU A 106 15.26 -9.37 -1.95
N SER A 107 16.27 -8.52 -2.18
CA SER A 107 17.41 -8.37 -1.25
C SER A 107 16.94 -8.16 0.20
N PHE A 108 15.97 -7.29 0.44
CA PHE A 108 15.39 -7.05 1.76
C PHE A 108 14.84 -8.32 2.44
N VAL A 109 14.15 -9.19 1.71
CA VAL A 109 13.62 -10.46 2.25
C VAL A 109 14.76 -11.45 2.49
N LEU A 110 15.66 -11.58 1.51
CA LEU A 110 16.74 -12.56 1.55
C LEU A 110 17.80 -12.20 2.60
N ASP A 111 18.24 -10.94 2.66
CA ASP A 111 19.19 -10.44 3.66
C ASP A 111 18.62 -10.54 5.08
N THR A 112 17.32 -10.29 5.24
CA THR A 112 16.62 -10.50 6.51
C THR A 112 16.63 -11.98 6.88
N MET A 113 16.26 -12.85 5.95
CA MET A 113 16.27 -14.29 6.19
C MET A 113 17.69 -14.79 6.53
N ASP A 114 18.71 -14.35 5.80
CA ASP A 114 20.12 -14.71 6.01
C ASP A 114 20.62 -14.22 7.37
N SER A 115 20.11 -13.09 7.87
CA SER A 115 20.37 -12.60 9.23
C SER A 115 19.68 -13.43 10.33
N LEU A 116 18.53 -14.03 10.03
CA LEU A 116 17.79 -14.90 10.94
C LEU A 116 18.38 -16.32 11.01
N VAL A 117 18.82 -16.88 9.88
CA VAL A 117 19.26 -18.29 9.72
C VAL A 117 20.24 -18.77 10.81
N PRO A 118 21.29 -18.02 11.18
CA PRO A 118 22.24 -18.46 12.21
C PRO A 118 21.58 -18.77 13.56
N TYR A 119 20.49 -18.07 13.87
CA TYR A 119 19.79 -18.08 15.15
C TYR A 119 18.49 -18.87 15.13
N LEU A 120 18.06 -19.39 13.98
CA LEU A 120 16.91 -20.28 13.91
C LEU A 120 17.15 -21.55 14.72
N ARG A 121 16.10 -22.00 15.40
CA ARG A 121 16.09 -23.22 16.22
C ARG A 121 14.91 -24.11 15.87
N GLU A 122 15.00 -25.36 16.30
CA GLU A 122 13.88 -26.29 16.25
C GLU A 122 12.68 -25.76 17.05
N GLY A 123 11.48 -26.09 16.57
CA GLY A 123 10.20 -25.72 17.15
C GLY A 123 9.71 -24.34 16.71
N GLN A 124 10.41 -23.63 15.83
CA GLN A 124 9.98 -22.32 15.33
C GLN A 124 9.09 -22.42 14.08
N LEU A 125 8.16 -21.46 13.96
CA LEU A 125 7.45 -21.13 12.72
C LEU A 125 8.03 -19.84 12.13
N VAL A 126 8.33 -19.85 10.84
CA VAL A 126 8.61 -18.65 10.05
C VAL A 126 7.42 -18.40 9.11
N SER A 127 6.92 -17.17 9.08
CA SER A 127 5.89 -16.71 8.13
C SER A 127 6.41 -15.57 7.29
N LEU A 128 6.34 -15.70 5.97
CA LEU A 128 6.54 -14.58 5.06
C LEU A 128 5.21 -13.87 4.81
N GLU A 129 5.14 -12.57 5.15
CA GLU A 129 3.95 -11.73 4.85
C GLU A 129 4.21 -10.70 3.75
N SER A 130 5.50 -10.42 3.50
CA SER A 130 5.94 -9.45 2.50
C SER A 130 5.48 -9.92 1.11
N THR A 131 4.82 -9.03 0.34
CA THR A 131 4.32 -9.41 -0.99
C THR A 131 5.46 -9.85 -1.90
N THR A 132 5.27 -10.97 -2.60
CA THR A 132 6.29 -11.54 -3.48
C THR A 132 5.66 -12.38 -4.60
N TYR A 133 6.49 -12.98 -5.46
CA TYR A 133 6.05 -13.85 -6.55
C TYR A 133 5.88 -15.32 -6.12
N PRO A 134 4.98 -16.07 -6.78
CA PRO A 134 4.81 -17.50 -6.55
C PRO A 134 6.13 -18.25 -6.69
N GLY A 135 6.53 -18.95 -5.62
CA GLY A 135 7.76 -19.71 -5.54
C GLY A 135 8.75 -19.13 -4.52
N THR A 136 8.63 -17.86 -4.09
CA THR A 136 9.61 -17.24 -3.19
C THR A 136 9.77 -18.03 -1.88
N THR A 137 8.67 -18.42 -1.25
CA THR A 137 8.72 -19.16 0.02
C THR A 137 9.37 -20.54 -0.15
N ASP A 138 9.06 -21.24 -1.25
CA ASP A 138 9.52 -22.61 -1.51
C ASP A 138 10.94 -22.67 -2.10
N GLU A 139 11.29 -21.70 -2.94
CA GLU A 139 12.52 -21.69 -3.74
C GLU A 139 13.63 -20.88 -3.05
N GLU A 140 13.28 -19.91 -2.20
CA GLU A 140 14.27 -19.03 -1.53
C GLU A 140 14.34 -19.24 -0.01
N LEU A 141 13.21 -19.23 0.71
CA LEU A 141 13.21 -19.30 2.17
C LEU A 141 13.41 -20.72 2.69
N LEU A 142 12.74 -21.71 2.07
CA LEU A 142 12.84 -23.11 2.47
C LEU A 142 14.29 -23.62 2.43
N PRO A 143 15.08 -23.46 1.34
CA PRO A 143 16.46 -23.92 1.32
C PRO A 143 17.35 -23.24 2.37
N ARG A 144 17.10 -21.96 2.67
CA ARG A 144 17.81 -21.21 3.71
C ARG A 144 17.55 -21.79 5.09
N MET A 145 16.30 -22.11 5.42
CA MET A 145 15.96 -22.80 6.67
C MET A 145 16.62 -24.18 6.76
N GLU A 146 16.56 -24.97 5.69
CA GLU A 146 17.12 -26.32 5.66
C GLU A 146 18.67 -26.33 5.71
N SER A 147 19.32 -25.27 5.24
CA SER A 147 20.79 -25.11 5.35
C SER A 147 21.28 -25.13 6.80
N ARG A 148 20.42 -24.81 7.78
CA ARG A 148 20.71 -24.87 9.22
C ARG A 148 20.58 -26.27 9.81
N GLY A 149 20.20 -27.26 9.01
CA GLY A 149 19.89 -28.63 9.45
C GLY A 149 18.45 -28.80 9.96
N LEU A 150 17.61 -27.78 9.80
CA LEU A 150 16.19 -27.86 10.11
C LEU A 150 15.47 -28.67 9.02
N LYS A 151 14.41 -29.38 9.41
CA LYS A 151 13.53 -30.15 8.52
C LYS A 151 12.15 -29.51 8.55
N VAL A 152 11.86 -28.71 7.54
CA VAL A 152 10.58 -27.99 7.46
C VAL A 152 9.42 -28.98 7.34
N GLY A 153 8.40 -28.80 8.18
CA GLY A 153 7.27 -29.71 8.35
C GLY A 153 7.43 -30.76 9.44
N ASP A 154 8.63 -30.92 10.01
CA ASP A 154 8.91 -31.86 11.11
C ASP A 154 9.33 -31.12 12.39
N ASN A 155 10.53 -30.53 12.38
CA ASN A 155 11.09 -29.81 13.53
C ASN A 155 11.16 -28.28 13.34
N ALA A 156 10.80 -27.74 12.18
CA ALA A 156 10.60 -26.31 11.92
C ALA A 156 9.43 -26.13 10.95
N PHE A 157 8.85 -24.94 10.88
CA PHE A 157 7.64 -24.70 10.07
C PHE A 157 7.77 -23.42 9.25
N LEU A 158 7.24 -23.45 8.04
CA LEU A 158 7.30 -22.33 7.10
C LEU A 158 5.95 -22.14 6.40
N VAL A 159 5.44 -20.91 6.44
CA VAL A 159 4.18 -20.52 5.79
C VAL A 159 4.35 -19.19 5.05
N PHE A 160 3.43 -18.94 4.13
CA PHE A 160 3.20 -17.63 3.54
C PHE A 160 1.80 -17.16 3.91
N SER A 161 1.70 -15.90 4.36
CA SER A 161 0.42 -15.31 4.74
C SER A 161 0.42 -13.81 4.42
N PRO A 162 -0.08 -13.41 3.25
CA PRO A 162 0.09 -12.04 2.78
C PRO A 162 -0.72 -11.06 3.62
N GLU A 163 -0.18 -9.87 3.85
CA GLU A 163 -0.95 -8.73 4.35
C GLU A 163 -1.93 -8.25 3.27
N ARG A 164 -3.15 -7.87 3.67
CA ARG A 164 -4.27 -7.47 2.81
C ARG A 164 -4.94 -6.17 3.26
N GLU A 165 -4.32 -5.45 4.17
CA GLU A 165 -4.78 -4.16 4.68
C GLU A 165 -5.10 -3.15 3.57
N ASP A 166 -6.18 -2.40 3.77
CA ASP A 166 -6.58 -1.27 2.94
C ASP A 166 -6.46 0.01 3.76
N PRO A 167 -5.36 0.77 3.62
CA PRO A 167 -5.07 1.91 4.49
C PRO A 167 -6.22 2.93 4.54
N GLY A 168 -6.59 3.37 5.74
CA GLY A 168 -7.64 4.37 5.95
C GLY A 168 -9.08 3.85 5.73
N ASN A 169 -9.29 2.53 5.65
CA ASN A 169 -10.64 1.97 5.53
C ASN A 169 -11.31 1.80 6.90
N PRO A 170 -12.34 2.60 7.25
CA PRO A 170 -12.95 2.55 8.59
C PRO A 170 -13.79 1.30 8.84
N ASN A 171 -14.12 0.52 7.80
CA ASN A 171 -14.97 -0.66 7.91
C ASN A 171 -14.19 -1.93 8.23
N PHE A 172 -12.86 -1.89 8.15
CA PHE A 172 -12.01 -3.05 8.34
C PHE A 172 -10.85 -2.73 9.28
N THR A 173 -10.48 -3.70 10.09
CA THR A 173 -9.30 -3.66 10.97
C THR A 173 -8.45 -4.87 10.68
N THR A 174 -7.19 -4.90 11.13
CA THR A 174 -6.32 -6.09 11.02
C THR A 174 -7.04 -7.37 11.47
N ARG A 175 -7.88 -7.30 12.52
CA ARG A 175 -8.66 -8.43 13.03
C ARG A 175 -9.70 -8.95 12.05
N THR A 176 -10.40 -8.07 11.33
CA THR A 176 -11.61 -8.43 10.57
C THR A 176 -11.31 -8.77 9.10
N ILE A 177 -10.13 -8.40 8.59
CA ILE A 177 -9.71 -8.73 7.23
C ILE A 177 -9.36 -10.23 7.17
N PRO A 178 -10.02 -11.03 6.31
CA PRO A 178 -9.70 -12.44 6.21
C PRO A 178 -8.25 -12.65 5.78
N LYS A 179 -7.52 -13.48 6.51
CA LYS A 179 -6.11 -13.74 6.24
C LYS A 179 -5.93 -15.04 5.47
N VAL A 180 -5.23 -15.00 4.33
CA VAL A 180 -4.91 -16.20 3.55
C VAL A 180 -3.68 -16.86 4.16
N CYS A 181 -3.64 -18.19 4.27
CA CYS A 181 -2.48 -18.91 4.81
C CYS A 181 -2.19 -20.12 3.93
N GLY A 182 -0.95 -20.21 3.43
CA GLY A 182 -0.43 -21.38 2.70
C GLY A 182 0.83 -21.91 3.39
N GLY A 183 0.84 -23.18 3.77
CA GLY A 183 2.01 -23.85 4.36
C GLY A 183 2.77 -24.69 3.34
N VAL A 184 4.09 -24.83 3.54
CA VAL A 184 4.94 -25.71 2.72
C VAL A 184 4.52 -27.18 2.87
N THR A 185 4.03 -27.56 4.04
CA THR A 185 3.48 -28.89 4.34
C THR A 185 2.16 -28.78 5.10
N PRO A 186 1.36 -29.86 5.20
CA PRO A 186 0.14 -29.87 6.02
C PRO A 186 0.40 -29.50 7.49
N ALA A 187 1.56 -29.89 8.06
CA ALA A 187 1.94 -29.52 9.42
C ALA A 187 2.20 -28.01 9.55
N CYS A 188 2.87 -27.40 8.56
CA CYS A 188 3.07 -25.95 8.53
C CYS A 188 1.73 -25.21 8.40
N GLN A 189 0.84 -25.71 7.53
CA GLN A 189 -0.50 -25.13 7.33
C GLN A 189 -1.28 -25.11 8.64
N GLU A 190 -1.30 -26.22 9.38
CA GLU A 190 -2.04 -26.32 10.65
C GLU A 190 -1.52 -25.32 11.69
N ILE A 191 -0.20 -25.17 11.82
CA ILE A 191 0.40 -24.22 12.75
C ILE A 191 0.15 -22.78 12.31
N GLY A 192 0.32 -22.46 11.02
CA GLY A 192 0.04 -21.12 10.49
C GLY A 192 -1.42 -20.72 10.70
N VAL A 193 -2.36 -21.64 10.43
CA VAL A 193 -3.79 -21.42 10.70
C VAL A 193 -4.04 -21.19 12.19
N ALA A 194 -3.42 -21.98 13.09
CA ALA A 194 -3.55 -21.79 14.53
C ALA A 194 -3.01 -20.43 14.99
N LEU A 195 -1.83 -20.02 14.50
CA LEU A 195 -1.22 -18.73 14.82
C LEU A 195 -2.15 -17.57 14.45
N TYR A 196 -2.59 -17.53 13.20
CA TYR A 196 -3.38 -16.40 12.72
C TYR A 196 -4.82 -16.41 13.23
N SER A 197 -5.41 -17.58 13.48
CA SER A 197 -6.77 -17.67 14.05
C SER A 197 -6.83 -17.18 15.50
N ALA A 198 -5.69 -17.08 16.18
CA ALA A 198 -5.64 -16.47 17.51
C ALA A 198 -5.83 -14.95 17.51
N VAL A 199 -5.62 -14.30 16.35
CA VAL A 199 -5.63 -12.83 16.23
C VAL A 199 -6.57 -12.29 15.16
N ILE A 200 -6.94 -13.08 14.16
CA ILE A 200 -7.80 -12.75 13.02
C ILE A 200 -9.11 -13.57 13.11
N ASP A 201 -10.25 -12.94 12.81
CA ASP A 201 -11.56 -13.60 12.90
C ASP A 201 -11.75 -14.71 11.85
N LYS A 202 -11.12 -14.59 10.68
CA LYS A 202 -11.22 -15.57 9.59
C LYS A 202 -9.87 -15.82 8.92
N VAL A 203 -9.38 -17.05 9.05
CA VAL A 203 -8.23 -17.55 8.27
C VAL A 203 -8.73 -18.43 7.13
N VAL A 204 -8.19 -18.21 5.93
CA VAL A 204 -8.52 -18.95 4.71
C VAL A 204 -7.32 -19.80 4.33
N PRO A 205 -7.32 -21.11 4.64
CA PRO A 205 -6.26 -22.00 4.22
C PRO A 205 -6.31 -22.23 2.70
N VAL A 206 -5.15 -22.28 2.07
CA VAL A 206 -4.99 -22.66 0.66
C VAL A 206 -4.01 -23.83 0.54
N SER A 207 -3.93 -24.44 -0.63
CA SER A 207 -3.22 -25.70 -0.85
C SER A 207 -1.69 -25.58 -0.77
N SER A 208 -1.12 -24.40 -0.93
CA SER A 208 0.33 -24.16 -0.87
C SER A 208 0.67 -22.70 -0.61
N THR A 209 1.91 -22.45 -0.23
CA THR A 209 2.57 -21.13 -0.24
C THR A 209 2.41 -20.43 -1.59
N ARG A 210 2.69 -21.12 -2.70
CA ARG A 210 2.53 -20.58 -4.08
C ARG A 210 1.11 -20.10 -4.37
N ALA A 211 0.09 -20.85 -3.91
CA ALA A 211 -1.31 -20.43 -4.06
C ALA A 211 -1.61 -19.17 -3.24
N ALA A 212 -1.04 -19.04 -2.04
CA ALA A 212 -1.20 -17.86 -1.20
C ALA A 212 -0.45 -16.63 -1.78
N GLU A 213 0.78 -16.81 -2.29
CA GLU A 213 1.55 -15.78 -3.00
C GLU A 213 0.79 -15.28 -4.23
N MET A 214 0.29 -16.21 -5.07
CA MET A 214 -0.49 -15.89 -6.26
C MET A 214 -1.80 -15.16 -5.93
N THR A 215 -2.45 -15.51 -4.81
CA THR A 215 -3.69 -14.86 -4.37
C THR A 215 -3.47 -13.36 -4.16
N LYS A 216 -2.38 -12.98 -3.48
CA LYS A 216 -2.06 -11.58 -3.23
C LYS A 216 -1.79 -10.81 -4.53
N LEU A 217 -1.01 -11.41 -5.44
CA LEU A 217 -0.75 -10.78 -6.73
C LEU A 217 -2.02 -10.63 -7.56
N LEU A 218 -2.87 -11.66 -7.60
CA LEU A 218 -4.12 -11.63 -8.35
C LEU A 218 -5.05 -10.51 -7.85
N GLU A 219 -5.15 -10.29 -6.54
CA GLU A 219 -5.94 -9.21 -5.95
C GLU A 219 -5.50 -7.83 -6.46
N ASN A 220 -4.18 -7.58 -6.49
CA ASN A 220 -3.62 -6.31 -6.92
C ASN A 220 -3.61 -6.14 -8.44
N ILE A 221 -3.35 -7.21 -9.19
CA ILE A 221 -3.46 -7.23 -10.66
C ILE A 221 -4.90 -6.92 -11.09
N HIS A 222 -5.88 -7.58 -10.47
CA HIS A 222 -7.30 -7.34 -10.77
C HIS A 222 -7.65 -5.87 -10.57
N ARG A 223 -7.18 -5.27 -9.47
CA ARG A 223 -7.39 -3.84 -9.21
C ARG A 223 -6.69 -2.95 -10.25
N ALA A 224 -5.41 -3.20 -10.54
CA ALA A 224 -4.63 -2.41 -11.49
C ALA A 224 -5.23 -2.44 -12.91
N VAL A 225 -5.60 -3.63 -13.39
CA VAL A 225 -6.17 -3.85 -14.73
C VAL A 225 -7.54 -3.17 -14.86
N ASN A 226 -8.41 -3.30 -13.87
CA ASN A 226 -9.72 -2.65 -13.94
C ASN A 226 -9.63 -1.12 -13.81
N ILE A 227 -8.69 -0.59 -13.02
CA ILE A 227 -8.41 0.86 -13.00
C ILE A 227 -7.88 1.33 -14.37
N GLY A 228 -6.96 0.57 -14.97
CA GLY A 228 -6.46 0.83 -16.32
C GLY A 228 -7.57 0.87 -17.37
N LEU A 229 -8.49 -0.11 -17.32
CA LEU A 229 -9.65 -0.15 -18.19
C LEU A 229 -10.52 1.10 -18.06
N VAL A 230 -10.91 1.50 -16.83
CA VAL A 230 -11.78 2.69 -16.67
C VAL A 230 -11.05 4.00 -16.99
N ASN A 231 -9.72 4.06 -16.81
CA ASN A 231 -8.89 5.17 -17.24
C ASN A 231 -8.84 5.29 -18.78
N GLU A 232 -8.73 4.17 -19.50
CA GLU A 232 -8.86 4.18 -20.96
C GLU A 232 -10.26 4.62 -21.41
N MET A 233 -11.31 4.08 -20.77
CA MET A 233 -12.70 4.47 -21.07
C MET A 233 -12.96 5.95 -20.79
N LYS A 234 -12.30 6.55 -19.80
CA LYS A 234 -12.38 7.98 -19.50
C LYS A 234 -11.88 8.83 -20.67
N ILE A 235 -10.78 8.46 -21.32
CA ILE A 235 -10.25 9.17 -22.49
C ILE A 235 -11.22 9.08 -23.67
N VAL A 236 -11.82 7.90 -23.87
CA VAL A 236 -12.83 7.69 -24.93
C VAL A 236 -14.09 8.51 -24.66
N ALA A 237 -14.63 8.43 -23.45
CA ALA A 237 -15.84 9.14 -23.04
C ALA A 237 -15.66 10.66 -23.12
N ASP A 238 -14.50 11.20 -22.70
CA ASP A 238 -14.19 12.63 -22.80
C ASP A 238 -14.21 13.12 -24.25
N LYS A 239 -13.63 12.36 -25.19
CA LYS A 239 -13.68 12.69 -26.63
C LYS A 239 -15.10 12.66 -27.20
N MET A 240 -15.99 11.87 -26.60
CA MET A 240 -17.41 11.80 -26.97
C MET A 240 -18.28 12.83 -26.23
N GLY A 241 -17.71 13.60 -25.29
CA GLY A 241 -18.46 14.53 -24.44
C GLY A 241 -19.36 13.85 -23.41
N ILE A 242 -19.01 12.65 -22.95
CA ILE A 242 -19.78 11.84 -21.99
C ILE A 242 -19.06 11.82 -20.63
N ASP A 243 -19.79 12.05 -19.52
CA ASP A 243 -19.24 11.88 -18.17
C ASP A 243 -19.10 10.39 -17.82
N ILE A 244 -17.88 9.88 -17.85
CA ILE A 244 -17.57 8.50 -17.47
C ILE A 244 -17.99 8.17 -16.03
N HIS A 245 -17.97 9.13 -15.10
CA HIS A 245 -18.36 8.87 -13.72
C HIS A 245 -19.88 8.65 -13.62
N GLU A 246 -20.68 9.37 -14.40
CA GLU A 246 -22.11 9.11 -14.54
C GLU A 246 -22.37 7.71 -15.08
N VAL A 247 -21.68 7.32 -16.17
CA VAL A 247 -21.80 5.99 -16.77
C VAL A 247 -21.45 4.89 -15.77
N ILE A 248 -20.37 5.05 -15.00
CA ILE A 248 -19.97 4.08 -13.97
C ILE A 248 -21.02 3.99 -12.87
N ARG A 249 -21.57 5.12 -12.39
CA ARG A 249 -22.65 5.12 -11.38
C ARG A 249 -23.89 4.39 -11.90
N ALA A 250 -24.28 4.63 -13.14
CA ALA A 250 -25.41 3.95 -13.78
C ALA A 250 -25.13 2.44 -13.92
N ALA A 251 -23.95 2.05 -14.40
CA ALA A 251 -23.56 0.64 -14.54
C ALA A 251 -23.48 -0.10 -13.20
N ALA A 252 -23.06 0.60 -12.13
CA ALA A 252 -23.01 0.07 -10.76
C ALA A 252 -24.39 -0.31 -10.18
N THR A 253 -25.49 0.17 -10.78
CA THR A 253 -26.84 -0.26 -10.37
C THR A 253 -27.16 -1.71 -10.79
N LYS A 254 -26.37 -2.29 -11.70
CA LYS A 254 -26.55 -3.68 -12.13
C LYS A 254 -26.07 -4.62 -11.00
N PRO A 255 -26.92 -5.52 -10.48
CA PRO A 255 -26.60 -6.30 -9.29
C PRO A 255 -25.58 -7.44 -9.52
N PHE A 256 -25.17 -7.69 -10.77
CA PHE A 256 -24.21 -8.74 -11.11
C PHE A 256 -23.34 -8.36 -12.32
N GLY A 257 -22.12 -8.89 -12.36
CA GLY A 257 -21.22 -8.77 -13.51
C GLY A 257 -20.62 -7.38 -13.73
N PHE A 258 -20.80 -6.45 -12.79
CA PHE A 258 -20.12 -5.15 -12.81
C PHE A 258 -19.67 -4.80 -11.38
N VAL A 259 -18.37 -4.65 -11.19
CA VAL A 259 -17.77 -4.12 -9.97
C VAL A 259 -17.21 -2.75 -10.32
N PRO A 260 -17.68 -1.65 -9.70
CA PRO A 260 -17.26 -0.32 -10.09
C PRO A 260 -15.80 -0.08 -9.71
N TYR A 261 -15.03 0.37 -10.70
CA TYR A 261 -13.74 1.02 -10.53
C TYR A 261 -13.87 2.44 -11.04
N TYR A 262 -13.13 3.36 -10.43
CA TYR A 262 -13.21 4.78 -10.77
C TYR A 262 -11.88 5.24 -11.37
N PRO A 263 -11.91 6.00 -12.47
CA PRO A 263 -10.70 6.55 -13.04
C PRO A 263 -10.16 7.67 -12.15
N GLY A 264 -8.90 8.04 -12.38
CA GLY A 264 -8.23 9.06 -11.57
C GLY A 264 -7.08 9.73 -12.30
N PRO A 265 -6.25 10.50 -11.57
CA PRO A 265 -5.04 11.10 -12.13
C PRO A 265 -3.89 10.11 -12.34
N GLY A 266 -4.01 8.89 -11.81
CA GLY A 266 -3.01 7.83 -11.90
C GLY A 266 -3.18 6.83 -10.76
N LEU A 267 -2.28 5.85 -10.71
CA LEU A 267 -2.14 4.92 -9.59
C LEU A 267 -1.07 5.42 -8.63
N GLY A 268 -1.27 5.18 -7.33
CA GLY A 268 -0.24 5.40 -6.33
C GLY A 268 -0.32 4.41 -5.17
N GLY A 269 0.49 4.63 -4.15
CA GLY A 269 0.78 3.66 -3.10
C GLY A 269 1.78 2.60 -3.57
N HIS A 270 2.25 1.72 -2.67
CA HIS A 270 3.23 0.69 -3.07
C HIS A 270 2.60 -0.47 -3.86
N CYS A 271 1.50 -1.05 -3.37
CA CYS A 271 1.09 -2.39 -3.82
C CYS A 271 0.59 -2.43 -5.28
N ILE A 272 -0.20 -1.44 -5.73
CA ILE A 272 -0.82 -1.49 -7.07
C ILE A 272 0.18 -1.16 -8.18
N PRO A 273 1.08 -0.16 -8.03
CA PRO A 273 2.10 0.13 -9.04
C PRO A 273 3.24 -0.90 -9.09
N ILE A 274 3.50 -1.66 -8.02
CA ILE A 274 4.65 -2.57 -7.92
C ILE A 274 4.26 -4.03 -8.16
N ASP A 275 3.35 -4.57 -7.35
CA ASP A 275 3.09 -6.01 -7.27
C ASP A 275 2.71 -6.67 -8.61
N PRO A 276 1.96 -6.02 -9.53
CA PRO A 276 1.66 -6.64 -10.82
C PRO A 276 2.92 -7.01 -11.63
N PHE A 277 4.01 -6.24 -11.49
CA PHE A 277 5.27 -6.51 -12.18
C PHE A 277 6.02 -7.73 -11.61
N TYR A 278 5.74 -8.15 -10.36
CA TYR A 278 6.27 -9.40 -9.81
C TYR A 278 5.78 -10.61 -10.63
N LEU A 279 4.48 -10.64 -10.97
CA LEU A 279 3.97 -11.72 -11.81
C LEU A 279 4.48 -11.60 -13.24
N THR A 280 4.56 -10.39 -13.80
CA THR A 280 5.13 -10.18 -15.15
C THR A 280 6.55 -10.71 -15.24
N TRP A 281 7.38 -10.46 -14.22
CA TRP A 281 8.74 -10.97 -14.15
C TRP A 281 8.77 -12.51 -14.05
N LYS A 282 8.02 -13.11 -13.10
CA LYS A 282 8.01 -14.58 -12.91
C LYS A 282 7.40 -15.31 -14.11
N ALA A 283 6.40 -14.74 -14.79
CA ALA A 283 5.76 -15.34 -15.96
C ALA A 283 6.73 -15.51 -17.15
N ARG A 284 7.74 -14.63 -17.27
CA ARG A 284 8.77 -14.73 -18.34
C ARG A 284 9.60 -16.01 -18.21
N GLU A 285 9.85 -16.49 -16.99
CA GLU A 285 10.51 -17.77 -16.75
C GLU A 285 9.74 -18.95 -17.36
N TYR A 286 8.40 -18.85 -17.40
CA TYR A 286 7.51 -19.83 -18.01
C TYR A 286 7.18 -19.53 -19.49
N GLY A 287 7.87 -18.57 -20.12
CA GLY A 287 7.64 -18.19 -21.51
C GLY A 287 6.30 -17.47 -21.77
N VAL A 288 5.67 -16.90 -20.74
CA VAL A 288 4.38 -16.21 -20.84
C VAL A 288 4.55 -14.70 -20.67
N ASN A 289 4.07 -13.93 -21.64
CA ASN A 289 4.02 -12.47 -21.55
C ASN A 289 2.65 -12.01 -21.02
N THR A 290 2.64 -11.27 -19.92
CA THR A 290 1.42 -10.78 -19.28
C THR A 290 0.93 -9.47 -19.90
N ARG A 291 0.47 -9.53 -21.15
CA ARG A 291 0.11 -8.34 -21.96
C ARG A 291 -0.90 -7.39 -21.30
N PHE A 292 -1.92 -7.93 -20.63
CA PHE A 292 -2.93 -7.10 -19.93
C PHE A 292 -2.34 -6.33 -18.75
N ILE A 293 -1.39 -6.94 -18.02
CA ILE A 293 -0.75 -6.30 -16.88
C ILE A 293 0.13 -5.13 -17.35
N GLU A 294 0.93 -5.39 -18.39
CA GLU A 294 1.82 -4.37 -18.97
C GLU A 294 1.01 -3.21 -19.56
N LEU A 295 -0.06 -3.49 -20.32
CA LEU A 295 -0.93 -2.47 -20.89
C LEU A 295 -1.63 -1.63 -19.80
N ALA A 296 -2.14 -2.28 -18.75
CA ALA A 296 -2.73 -1.56 -17.63
C ALA A 296 -1.70 -0.64 -16.95
N GLY A 297 -0.46 -1.11 -16.78
CA GLY A 297 0.64 -0.31 -16.26
C GLY A 297 0.91 0.92 -17.13
N GLU A 298 0.94 0.76 -18.46
CA GLU A 298 1.13 1.85 -19.42
C GLU A 298 0.00 2.88 -19.34
N VAL A 299 -1.25 2.44 -19.45
CA VAL A 299 -2.42 3.34 -19.39
C VAL A 299 -2.43 4.13 -18.09
N ASN A 300 -2.22 3.45 -16.96
CA ASN A 300 -2.24 4.11 -15.65
C ASN A 300 -1.08 5.10 -15.46
N SER A 301 0.11 4.78 -15.98
CA SER A 301 1.29 5.66 -15.90
C SER A 301 1.15 6.92 -16.77
N ASN A 302 0.32 6.85 -17.82
CA ASN A 302 0.07 7.96 -18.74
C ASN A 302 -1.06 8.91 -18.28
N MET A 303 -1.83 8.54 -17.24
CA MET A 303 -2.92 9.38 -16.74
C MET A 303 -2.48 10.78 -16.24
N PRO A 304 -1.31 10.95 -15.60
CA PRO A 304 -0.83 12.29 -15.25
C PRO A 304 -0.65 13.19 -16.49
N ASP A 305 -0.16 12.65 -17.61
CA ASP A 305 -0.03 13.40 -18.86
C ASP A 305 -1.40 13.81 -19.43
N TYR A 306 -2.37 12.89 -19.38
CA TYR A 306 -3.73 13.18 -19.78
C TYR A 306 -4.32 14.32 -18.93
N VAL A 307 -4.22 14.26 -17.60
CA VAL A 307 -4.74 15.31 -16.70
C VAL A 307 -4.05 16.66 -16.94
N VAL A 308 -2.72 16.69 -17.08
CA VAL A 308 -1.99 17.93 -17.40
C VAL A 308 -2.43 18.51 -18.74
N SER A 309 -2.69 17.66 -19.75
CA SER A 309 -3.23 18.12 -21.04
C SER A 309 -4.60 18.79 -20.90
N LYS A 310 -5.45 18.29 -19.99
CA LYS A 310 -6.77 18.89 -19.68
C LYS A 310 -6.62 20.23 -18.96
N VAL A 311 -5.66 20.36 -18.04
CA VAL A 311 -5.31 21.65 -17.41
C VAL A 311 -4.88 22.67 -18.47
N ALA A 312 -3.95 22.29 -19.35
CA ALA A 312 -3.46 23.16 -20.41
C ALA A 312 -4.60 23.59 -21.37
N ALA A 313 -5.45 22.64 -21.79
CA ALA A 313 -6.60 22.94 -22.64
C ALA A 313 -7.61 23.87 -21.96
N ALA A 314 -7.91 23.65 -20.68
CA ALA A 314 -8.86 24.45 -19.91
C ALA A 314 -8.37 25.90 -19.70
N LEU A 315 -7.07 26.09 -19.42
CA LEU A 315 -6.44 27.41 -19.36
C LEU A 315 -6.47 28.09 -20.74
N ASN A 316 -6.17 27.35 -21.81
CA ASN A 316 -6.13 27.89 -23.16
C ASN A 316 -7.51 28.37 -23.66
N GLN A 317 -8.59 27.67 -23.30
CA GLN A 317 -9.97 28.13 -23.56
C GLN A 317 -10.26 29.49 -22.90
N ARG A 318 -9.53 29.84 -21.84
CA ARG A 318 -9.59 31.12 -21.13
C ARG A 318 -8.48 32.09 -21.55
N LYS A 319 -7.79 31.80 -22.66
CA LYS A 319 -6.67 32.58 -23.20
C LYS A 319 -5.51 32.75 -22.19
N LYS A 320 -5.32 31.79 -21.29
CA LYS A 320 -4.16 31.70 -20.41
C LYS A 320 -3.26 30.55 -20.86
N ALA A 321 -1.96 30.81 -20.92
CA ALA A 321 -0.96 29.76 -21.12
C ALA A 321 -0.69 29.05 -19.80
N ILE A 322 -0.31 27.78 -19.84
CA ILE A 322 0.14 27.05 -18.63
C ILE A 322 1.40 27.67 -18.03
N ASN A 323 2.34 28.10 -18.88
CA ASN A 323 3.53 28.80 -18.47
C ASN A 323 3.16 30.16 -17.85
N GLY A 324 3.55 30.38 -16.60
CA GLY A 324 3.22 31.56 -15.80
C GLY A 324 1.84 31.52 -15.14
N SER A 325 1.03 30.47 -15.36
CA SER A 325 -0.23 30.30 -14.61
C SER A 325 0.05 29.77 -13.21
N ARG A 326 -0.68 30.31 -12.22
CA ARG A 326 -0.70 29.83 -10.84
C ARG A 326 -1.66 28.65 -10.72
N VAL A 327 -1.14 27.47 -10.39
CA VAL A 327 -1.92 26.24 -10.28
C VAL A 327 -1.88 25.72 -8.85
N LEU A 328 -3.05 25.60 -8.22
CA LEU A 328 -3.21 24.98 -6.90
C LEU A 328 -3.62 23.51 -7.06
N VAL A 329 -2.76 22.59 -6.65
CA VAL A 329 -3.06 21.15 -6.61
C VAL A 329 -3.70 20.80 -5.27
N LEU A 330 -4.96 20.34 -5.29
CA LEU A 330 -5.68 19.88 -4.11
C LEU A 330 -5.43 18.39 -3.88
N GLY A 331 -4.80 18.09 -2.76
CA GLY A 331 -4.47 16.74 -2.30
C GLY A 331 -3.24 16.17 -3.00
N ILE A 332 -2.20 15.91 -2.22
CA ILE A 332 -0.94 15.32 -2.67
C ILE A 332 -0.73 13.90 -2.15
N ALA A 333 -1.48 13.46 -1.15
CA ALA A 333 -1.52 12.05 -0.75
C ALA A 333 -2.02 11.15 -1.90
N TYR A 334 -1.50 9.92 -1.97
CA TYR A 334 -1.84 8.99 -3.06
C TYR A 334 -3.31 8.53 -3.00
N LYS A 335 -3.86 8.48 -1.79
CA LYS A 335 -5.24 8.08 -1.48
C LYS A 335 -5.91 9.14 -0.61
N LYS A 336 -7.23 9.20 -0.75
CA LYS A 336 -8.10 10.01 0.08
C LYS A 336 -7.91 9.73 1.58
N ASN A 337 -7.87 10.81 2.36
CA ASN A 337 -7.87 10.84 3.83
C ASN A 337 -6.70 10.13 4.54
N VAL A 338 -5.55 9.98 3.86
CA VAL A 338 -4.31 9.45 4.47
C VAL A 338 -3.16 10.44 4.24
N ASP A 339 -2.08 10.27 5.00
CA ASP A 339 -0.82 11.05 4.95
C ASP A 339 0.24 10.41 4.02
N ASP A 340 -0.13 9.31 3.36
CA ASP A 340 0.80 8.52 2.58
C ASP A 340 1.06 9.12 1.19
N MET A 341 2.33 9.38 0.93
CA MET A 341 2.85 10.04 -0.27
C MET A 341 3.56 9.09 -1.25
N ARG A 342 3.61 7.79 -0.93
CA ARG A 342 4.37 6.80 -1.69
C ARG A 342 3.76 6.62 -3.08
N GLU A 343 4.57 6.76 -4.13
CA GLU A 343 4.15 6.69 -5.55
C GLU A 343 2.96 7.62 -5.88
N SER A 344 2.81 8.78 -5.22
CA SER A 344 1.62 9.61 -5.41
C SER A 344 1.54 10.20 -6.83
N PRO A 345 0.42 10.00 -7.57
CA PRO A 345 0.23 10.58 -8.90
C PRO A 345 0.21 12.12 -8.86
N SER A 346 -0.20 12.71 -7.74
CA SER A 346 -0.22 14.17 -7.57
C SER A 346 1.18 14.78 -7.62
N VAL A 347 2.22 14.05 -7.20
CA VAL A 347 3.61 14.53 -7.26
C VAL A 347 4.06 14.63 -8.73
N PHE A 348 3.76 13.61 -9.54
CA PHE A 348 4.05 13.65 -10.98
C PHE A 348 3.26 14.75 -11.70
N LEU A 349 2.01 15.01 -11.31
CA LEU A 349 1.25 16.16 -11.82
C LEU A 349 1.96 17.48 -11.50
N MET A 350 2.40 17.68 -10.26
CA MET A 350 3.11 18.90 -9.85
C MET A 350 4.42 19.09 -10.63
N GLU A 351 5.19 18.03 -10.83
CA GLU A 351 6.45 18.09 -11.60
C GLU A 351 6.20 18.46 -13.05
N LYS A 352 5.24 17.80 -13.72
CA LYS A 352 4.90 18.11 -15.11
C LYS A 352 4.36 19.53 -15.28
N LEU A 353 3.55 20.02 -14.35
CA LEU A 353 3.06 21.40 -14.35
C LEU A 353 4.21 22.40 -14.18
N ARG A 354 5.12 22.16 -13.23
CA ARG A 354 6.33 22.98 -13.01
C ARG A 354 7.21 23.01 -14.25
N ASP A 355 7.45 21.86 -14.87
CA ASP A 355 8.32 21.72 -16.04
C ASP A 355 7.72 22.40 -17.28
N LEU A 356 6.39 22.55 -17.34
CA LEU A 356 5.69 23.40 -18.33
C LEU A 356 5.69 24.90 -17.98
N GLY A 357 6.31 25.27 -16.86
CA GLY A 357 6.47 26.65 -16.40
C GLY A 357 5.32 27.19 -15.53
N ALA A 358 4.46 26.32 -15.00
CA ALA A 358 3.41 26.75 -14.07
C ALA A 358 3.99 27.07 -12.68
N GLU A 359 3.40 28.05 -12.00
CA GLU A 359 3.66 28.34 -10.59
C GLU A 359 2.80 27.43 -9.72
N VAL A 360 3.38 26.30 -9.28
CA VAL A 360 2.65 25.26 -8.57
C VAL A 360 2.64 25.51 -7.06
N ALA A 361 1.46 25.46 -6.46
CA ALA A 361 1.26 25.32 -5.03
C ALA A 361 0.37 24.11 -4.75
N TYR A 362 0.33 23.65 -3.50
CA TYR A 362 -0.57 22.57 -3.12
C TYR A 362 -1.33 22.89 -1.82
N SER A 363 -2.46 22.23 -1.64
CA SER A 363 -3.20 22.18 -0.38
C SER A 363 -3.55 20.73 -0.08
N ASP A 364 -3.08 20.21 1.03
CA ASP A 364 -3.41 18.90 1.56
C ASP A 364 -3.60 18.98 3.09
N PRO A 365 -4.74 18.52 3.63
CA PRO A 365 -5.05 18.63 5.05
C PRO A 365 -4.42 17.51 5.90
N HIS A 366 -3.70 16.57 5.27
CA HIS A 366 -2.95 15.49 5.92
C HIS A 366 -1.43 15.65 5.71
N VAL A 367 -1.00 16.40 4.68
CA VAL A 367 0.42 16.61 4.37
C VAL A 367 0.79 18.11 4.51
N PRO A 368 1.00 18.62 5.75
CA PRO A 368 1.20 20.05 5.99
C PRO A 368 2.49 20.60 5.35
N VAL A 369 3.52 19.78 5.22
CA VAL A 369 4.80 20.12 4.58
C VAL A 369 5.17 19.01 3.62
N PHE A 370 5.66 19.37 2.44
CA PHE A 370 6.09 18.38 1.45
C PHE A 370 7.23 17.52 2.05
N PRO A 371 7.06 16.19 2.14
CA PRO A 371 8.05 15.36 2.83
C PRO A 371 9.32 15.23 2.00
N LYS A 372 10.42 14.91 2.67
CA LYS A 372 11.67 14.56 1.98
C LYS A 372 11.48 13.23 1.25
N MET A 373 11.44 13.26 -0.07
CA MET A 373 11.41 12.08 -0.93
C MET A 373 12.77 11.83 -1.58
N ARG A 374 13.02 10.58 -2.01
CA ARG A 374 14.29 10.21 -2.67
C ARG A 374 14.41 10.84 -4.07
N GLU A 375 13.33 10.76 -4.84
CA GLU A 375 13.32 11.11 -6.27
C GLU A 375 12.64 12.46 -6.57
N HIS A 376 11.72 12.89 -5.70
CA HIS A 376 10.92 14.11 -5.91
C HIS A 376 11.29 15.20 -4.91
N ARG A 377 11.34 16.46 -5.36
CA ARG A 377 11.74 17.60 -4.53
C ARG A 377 10.86 18.82 -4.75
N PHE A 378 10.23 19.27 -3.67
CA PHE A 378 9.53 20.54 -3.57
C PHE A 378 9.82 21.16 -2.19
N GLU A 379 10.06 22.46 -2.16
CA GLU A 379 10.17 23.26 -0.94
C GLU A 379 8.86 24.02 -0.74
N LEU A 380 7.79 23.27 -0.47
CA LEU A 380 6.42 23.79 -0.39
C LEU A 380 5.76 23.36 0.92
N SER A 381 4.83 24.19 1.40
CA SER A 381 3.93 23.89 2.50
C SER A 381 2.49 24.00 2.02
N SER A 382 1.61 23.24 2.68
CA SER A 382 0.18 23.19 2.37
C SER A 382 -0.45 24.57 2.55
N VAL A 383 -1.11 25.06 1.49
CA VAL A 383 -1.79 26.36 1.48
C VAL A 383 -3.14 26.25 2.17
N ALA A 384 -3.42 27.15 3.11
CA ALA A 384 -4.75 27.25 3.71
C ALA A 384 -5.79 27.75 2.70
N LEU A 385 -6.92 27.06 2.60
CA LEU A 385 -8.00 27.35 1.64
C LEU A 385 -8.94 28.46 2.14
N SER A 386 -8.47 29.71 2.08
CA SER A 386 -9.35 30.90 2.17
C SER A 386 -9.98 31.22 0.82
N ASN A 387 -11.06 32.00 0.82
CA ASN A 387 -11.73 32.45 -0.41
C ASN A 387 -10.76 33.24 -1.31
N GLU A 388 -9.95 34.09 -0.70
CA GLU A 388 -8.93 34.91 -1.36
C GLU A 388 -7.81 34.04 -1.93
N ALA A 389 -7.36 33.03 -1.18
CA ALA A 389 -6.35 32.09 -1.65
C ALA A 389 -6.85 31.33 -2.87
N ILE A 390 -8.06 30.74 -2.81
CA ILE A 390 -8.66 29.99 -3.92
C ILE A 390 -8.81 30.88 -5.17
N ALA A 391 -9.33 32.10 -5.01
CA ALA A 391 -9.54 33.04 -6.11
C ALA A 391 -8.21 33.54 -6.73
N GLY A 392 -7.11 33.47 -5.98
CA GLY A 392 -5.78 33.89 -6.42
C GLY A 392 -5.09 32.95 -7.43
N TYR A 393 -5.62 31.74 -7.63
CA TYR A 393 -5.09 30.78 -8.60
C TYR A 393 -5.85 30.82 -9.92
N ASP A 394 -5.12 30.63 -11.02
CA ASP A 394 -5.68 30.57 -12.37
C ASP A 394 -6.39 29.24 -12.62
N CYS A 395 -5.92 28.17 -11.95
CA CYS A 395 -6.51 26.84 -11.99
C CYS A 395 -6.36 26.14 -10.63
N VAL A 396 -7.43 25.50 -10.18
CA VAL A 396 -7.43 24.57 -9.06
C VAL A 396 -7.56 23.14 -9.61
N LEU A 397 -6.53 22.32 -9.46
CA LEU A 397 -6.52 20.93 -9.91
C LEU A 397 -6.89 20.01 -8.74
N LEU A 398 -8.04 19.35 -8.79
CA LEU A 398 -8.41 18.34 -7.80
C LEU A 398 -7.72 17.02 -8.12
N ALA A 399 -6.67 16.70 -7.38
CA ALA A 399 -5.86 15.50 -7.56
C ALA A 399 -6.16 14.39 -6.53
N THR A 400 -6.58 14.74 -5.30
CA THR A 400 -7.12 13.77 -4.32
C THR A 400 -8.33 14.34 -3.59
N ASP A 401 -9.41 13.58 -3.47
CA ASP A 401 -10.73 14.03 -3.01
C ASP A 401 -10.93 13.88 -1.49
N HIS A 402 -10.04 14.45 -0.69
CA HIS A 402 -10.14 14.46 0.78
C HIS A 402 -11.50 14.98 1.28
N ASP A 403 -12.05 14.37 2.33
CA ASP A 403 -13.33 14.80 2.90
C ASP A 403 -13.24 16.15 3.64
N LYS A 404 -12.04 16.53 4.07
CA LYS A 404 -11.78 17.81 4.75
C LYS A 404 -11.86 19.04 3.82
N PHE A 405 -11.96 18.86 2.50
CA PHE A 405 -12.12 19.98 1.58
C PHE A 405 -13.57 20.46 1.53
N ASP A 406 -13.78 21.78 1.58
CA ASP A 406 -15.06 22.40 1.27
C ASP A 406 -15.22 22.57 -0.25
N TYR A 407 -15.82 21.56 -0.89
CA TYR A 407 -16.02 21.56 -2.33
C TYR A 407 -16.95 22.67 -2.82
N ALA A 408 -17.90 23.12 -1.99
CA ALA A 408 -18.82 24.20 -2.33
C ALA A 408 -18.08 25.54 -2.35
N GLN A 409 -17.24 25.79 -1.34
CA GLN A 409 -16.34 26.95 -1.30
C GLN A 409 -15.39 26.97 -2.50
N ILE A 410 -14.72 25.84 -2.78
CA ILE A 410 -13.80 25.73 -3.92
C ILE A 410 -14.54 26.03 -5.23
N LYS A 411 -15.72 25.43 -5.44
CA LYS A 411 -16.54 25.68 -6.64
C LYS A 411 -16.94 27.14 -6.79
N ALA A 412 -17.27 27.82 -5.68
CA ALA A 412 -17.75 29.19 -5.70
C ALA A 412 -16.63 30.21 -5.98
N HIS A 413 -15.42 29.97 -5.48
CA HIS A 413 -14.33 30.96 -5.49
C HIS A 413 -13.23 30.69 -6.54
N ALA A 414 -13.11 29.46 -7.06
CA ALA A 414 -12.10 29.14 -8.06
C ALA A 414 -12.46 29.72 -9.44
N GLN A 415 -11.47 30.34 -10.10
CA GLN A 415 -11.62 30.82 -11.48
C GLN A 415 -11.85 29.67 -12.47
N LEU A 416 -11.17 28.55 -12.23
CA LEU A 416 -11.24 27.30 -12.98
C LEU A 416 -10.90 26.14 -12.04
N VAL A 417 -11.68 25.07 -12.12
CA VAL A 417 -11.42 23.79 -11.46
C VAL A 417 -11.26 22.72 -12.53
N VAL A 418 -10.19 21.94 -12.41
CA VAL A 418 -9.99 20.71 -13.18
C VAL A 418 -10.19 19.52 -12.24
N ASP A 419 -11.26 18.76 -12.47
CA ASP A 419 -11.70 17.67 -11.60
C ASP A 419 -11.27 16.32 -12.18
N SER A 420 -10.17 15.75 -11.65
CA SER A 420 -9.65 14.45 -12.07
C SER A 420 -10.27 13.25 -11.36
N ARG A 421 -11.11 13.50 -10.35
CA ARG A 421 -11.68 12.51 -9.42
C ARG A 421 -13.20 12.35 -9.56
N GLY A 422 -13.83 13.13 -10.44
CA GLY A 422 -15.28 13.09 -10.65
C GLY A 422 -16.10 13.58 -9.47
N LYS A 423 -15.53 14.43 -8.60
CA LYS A 423 -16.19 14.91 -7.39
C LYS A 423 -17.37 15.83 -7.66
N TYR A 424 -17.30 16.65 -8.71
CA TYR A 424 -18.32 17.65 -9.03
C TYR A 424 -19.35 17.11 -10.03
N LEU A 425 -20.44 16.50 -9.55
CA LEU A 425 -21.39 15.80 -10.43
C LEU A 425 -22.09 16.71 -11.45
N GLU A 426 -22.50 17.90 -11.00
CA GLU A 426 -23.24 18.84 -11.84
C GLU A 426 -22.30 19.67 -12.73
N PRO A 427 -22.63 19.85 -14.02
CA PRO A 427 -21.90 20.76 -14.89
C PRO A 427 -21.84 22.18 -14.31
N ALA A 428 -20.69 22.85 -14.47
CA ALA A 428 -20.52 24.25 -14.12
C ALA A 428 -19.54 24.92 -15.08
N ALA A 429 -19.75 26.20 -15.37
CA ALA A 429 -18.95 26.94 -16.34
C ALA A 429 -17.45 27.05 -15.96
N ASN A 430 -17.13 26.92 -14.67
CA ASN A 430 -15.77 26.92 -14.16
C ASN A 430 -15.22 25.53 -13.86
N ILE A 431 -15.91 24.43 -14.21
CA ILE A 431 -15.44 23.07 -13.93
C ILE A 431 -15.18 22.34 -15.24
N VAL A 432 -13.98 21.81 -15.38
CA VAL A 432 -13.58 20.92 -16.47
C VAL A 432 -13.32 19.54 -15.90
N LYS A 433 -13.97 18.52 -16.48
CA LYS A 433 -13.69 17.12 -16.16
C LYS A 433 -12.39 16.69 -16.80
N ALA A 434 -11.54 16.02 -16.03
CA ALA A 434 -10.25 15.54 -16.46
C ALA A 434 -9.98 14.15 -15.92
#